data_AF-A0A9X6SHV2-F1
#
_entry.id   AF-A0A9X6SHV2-F1
#
_cell.length_a   1.000
_cell.length_b   1.000
_cell.length_c   1.000
_cell.angle_alpha   90.00
_cell.angle_beta   90.00
_cell.angle_gamma   90.00
#
_symmetry.space_group_name_H-M   'P 1'
#
loop_
_entity.id
_entity.type
_entity.pdbx_description
1 polymer ?
#
loop_
_entity_poly.entity_id
_entity_poly.type
_entity_poly.pdbx_seq_one_letter_code
_entity_poly.pdbx_strand_id
1 'polypeptide(L)'
;MIVPKGNDDIRPGYPMVPKYITIHETANTAKGANALNHAKFLDNQARGTADRAASWHFTVDDKEIYQHLPVNEVGWHAGNKTGNYESIGIEIAVNQDGNYEKAVENARKLAAYLMNDLNISLDKVQKHQFWSGKNCPAFMIQRGQWNAFLKGTETYYKENQKDPVTDDITGGWYEQDIRQLAARGIMQGEGNGKYFPERLVTRAEFATLITRALQLPSGNAKFTDLEQVHPSLRDGINRAASAGIIRGRGDNTFDPNTTITREEAVIMIDRSLKHAGIFAKQVELPFVDQNLIYAKQEVQRVYGFGIVKGNEFNQFVPKGPSQRAHAAAFINRMLSVIEA
;
A
#
# COMPACT_ATOMS: atom_id res chain seq x y z
N MET A 1 -16.35 5.90 -3.88
CA MET A 1 -17.28 4.75 -3.75
C MET A 1 -16.61 3.56 -4.39
N ILE A 2 -15.87 2.76 -3.60
CA ILE A 2 -15.19 1.60 -4.15
C ILE A 2 -16.22 0.54 -4.53
N VAL A 3 -16.24 0.11 -5.78
CA VAL A 3 -17.19 -0.89 -6.28
C VAL A 3 -16.83 -2.28 -5.73
N PRO A 4 -17.79 -3.19 -5.52
CA PRO A 4 -17.51 -4.52 -4.96
C PRO A 4 -16.63 -5.38 -5.89
N LYS A 5 -15.84 -6.30 -5.31
CA LYS A 5 -15.21 -7.40 -6.07
C LYS A 5 -16.29 -8.40 -6.49
N GLY A 6 -16.05 -9.17 -7.56
CA GLY A 6 -16.89 -10.30 -7.97
C GLY A 6 -17.44 -10.24 -9.39
N ASN A 7 -17.23 -9.12 -10.10
CA ASN A 7 -17.50 -9.01 -11.53
C ASN A 7 -16.18 -8.68 -12.26
N ASP A 8 -15.62 -9.67 -12.95
CA ASP A 8 -14.31 -9.56 -13.61
C ASP A 8 -14.28 -8.52 -14.75
N ASP A 9 -15.44 -8.18 -15.32
CA ASP A 9 -15.57 -7.15 -16.35
C ASP A 9 -15.50 -5.73 -15.77
N ILE A 10 -15.60 -5.56 -14.45
CA ILE A 10 -15.58 -4.26 -13.78
C ILE A 10 -14.47 -4.15 -12.75
N ARG A 11 -14.35 -5.13 -11.84
CA ARG A 11 -13.31 -5.18 -10.81
C ARG A 11 -12.75 -6.59 -10.72
N PRO A 12 -11.74 -6.93 -11.55
CA PRO A 12 -11.12 -8.26 -11.56
C PRO A 12 -10.31 -8.55 -10.28
N GLY A 13 -9.99 -7.53 -9.48
CA GLY A 13 -9.22 -7.69 -8.25
C GLY A 13 -7.76 -8.11 -8.46
N TYR A 14 -7.26 -8.05 -9.70
CA TYR A 14 -5.86 -8.34 -9.99
C TYR A 14 -4.96 -7.24 -9.41
N PRO A 15 -3.85 -7.60 -8.75
CA PRO A 15 -2.95 -6.63 -8.16
C PRO A 15 -2.20 -5.84 -9.24
N MET A 16 -1.93 -4.58 -8.95
CA MET A 16 -1.18 -3.64 -9.79
C MET A 16 -0.21 -2.82 -8.94
N VAL A 17 0.97 -2.56 -9.50
CA VAL A 17 1.85 -1.47 -9.03
C VAL A 17 1.82 -0.37 -10.09
N PRO A 18 1.11 0.74 -9.85
CA PRO A 18 0.92 1.78 -10.85
C PRO A 18 2.25 2.46 -11.18
N LYS A 19 2.53 2.62 -12.48
CA LYS A 19 3.69 3.34 -13.02
C LYS A 19 3.30 4.60 -13.78
N TYR A 20 2.04 4.71 -14.18
CA TYR A 20 1.50 5.79 -15.00
C TYR A 20 0.17 6.31 -14.44
N ILE A 21 -0.19 7.53 -14.82
CA ILE A 21 -1.52 8.09 -14.64
C ILE A 21 -2.07 8.37 -16.04
N THR A 22 -3.24 7.83 -16.35
CA THR A 22 -3.88 7.97 -17.66
C THR A 22 -5.08 8.89 -17.57
N ILE A 23 -5.04 9.99 -18.31
CA ILE A 23 -6.13 10.98 -18.37
C ILE A 23 -7.10 10.61 -19.49
N HIS A 24 -8.38 10.59 -19.12
CA HIS A 24 -9.53 10.36 -19.97
C HIS A 24 -10.57 11.46 -19.79
N GLU A 25 -11.59 11.41 -20.65
CA GLU A 25 -12.82 12.15 -20.50
C GLU A 25 -13.99 11.19 -20.68
N THR A 26 -15.02 11.38 -19.87
CA THR A 26 -16.22 10.52 -19.82
C THR A 26 -16.96 10.41 -21.16
N ALA A 27 -16.70 11.32 -22.10
CA ALA A 27 -17.40 11.47 -23.39
C ALA A 27 -18.93 11.67 -23.29
N ASN A 28 -19.46 11.80 -22.06
CA ASN A 28 -20.89 11.93 -21.81
C ASN A 28 -21.25 13.38 -21.49
N THR A 29 -21.81 14.07 -22.49
CA THR A 29 -22.20 15.49 -22.38
C THR A 29 -23.61 15.69 -21.81
N ALA A 30 -24.33 14.61 -21.50
CA ALA A 30 -25.71 14.70 -21.01
C ALA A 30 -25.79 15.45 -19.67
N LYS A 31 -26.92 16.14 -19.44
CA LYS A 31 -27.18 16.80 -18.16
C LYS A 31 -27.15 15.78 -17.03
N GLY A 32 -26.46 16.11 -15.94
CA GLY A 32 -26.32 15.24 -14.78
C GLY A 32 -25.30 14.12 -14.93
N ALA A 33 -24.56 14.00 -16.03
CA ALA A 33 -23.47 13.02 -16.17
C ALA A 33 -22.20 13.43 -15.39
N ASN A 34 -22.38 13.77 -14.11
CA ASN A 34 -21.35 14.21 -13.17
C ASN A 34 -20.58 13.01 -12.56
N ALA A 35 -19.63 13.27 -11.67
CA ALA A 35 -18.78 12.23 -11.10
C ALA A 35 -19.58 11.22 -10.24
N LEU A 36 -20.57 11.70 -9.46
CA LEU A 36 -21.43 10.83 -8.66
C LEU A 36 -22.24 9.84 -9.54
N ASN A 37 -22.80 10.30 -10.66
CA ASN A 37 -23.58 9.42 -11.52
C ASN A 37 -22.72 8.42 -12.29
N HIS A 38 -21.47 8.76 -12.63
CA HIS A 38 -20.50 7.78 -13.11
C HIS A 38 -20.11 6.76 -12.04
N ALA A 39 -19.99 7.18 -10.78
CA ALA A 39 -19.75 6.28 -9.66
C ALA A 39 -20.89 5.26 -9.48
N LYS A 40 -22.13 5.75 -9.49
CA LYS A 40 -23.33 4.89 -9.42
C LYS A 40 -23.43 3.95 -10.62
N PHE A 41 -23.12 4.44 -11.82
CA PHE A 41 -23.07 3.60 -13.01
C PHE A 41 -22.10 2.43 -12.82
N LEU A 42 -20.86 2.70 -12.41
CA LEU A 42 -19.85 1.66 -12.27
C LEU A 42 -20.15 0.68 -11.12
N ASP A 43 -20.74 1.15 -10.00
CA ASP A 43 -21.22 0.28 -8.92
C ASP A 43 -22.37 -0.63 -9.37
N ASN A 44 -23.31 -0.11 -10.16
CA ASN A 44 -24.38 -0.92 -10.75
C ASN A 44 -23.84 -1.98 -11.71
N GLN A 45 -22.87 -1.63 -12.56
CA GLN A 45 -22.21 -2.60 -13.44
C GLN A 45 -21.49 -3.69 -12.64
N ALA A 46 -20.81 -3.33 -11.54
CA ALA A 46 -20.11 -4.28 -10.69
C ALA A 46 -21.05 -5.25 -9.96
N ARG A 47 -22.26 -4.81 -9.60
CA ARG A 47 -23.27 -5.64 -8.89
C ARG A 47 -24.19 -6.42 -9.83
N GLY A 48 -24.31 -5.99 -11.08
CA GLY A 48 -25.21 -6.55 -12.08
C GLY A 48 -24.46 -7.25 -13.21
N THR A 49 -25.15 -7.38 -14.35
CA THR A 49 -24.54 -7.82 -15.61
C THR A 49 -23.84 -6.63 -16.25
N ALA A 50 -22.54 -6.76 -16.47
CA ALA A 50 -21.75 -5.74 -17.14
C ALA A 50 -22.17 -5.61 -18.61
N ASP A 51 -22.36 -4.39 -19.09
CA ASP A 51 -22.61 -4.10 -20.51
C ASP A 51 -21.35 -4.24 -21.37
N ARG A 52 -20.18 -4.06 -20.74
CA ARG A 52 -18.84 -4.25 -21.33
C ARG A 52 -17.79 -4.41 -20.23
N ALA A 53 -16.64 -4.97 -20.61
CA ALA A 53 -15.43 -4.90 -19.79
C ALA A 53 -14.84 -3.48 -19.82
N ALA A 54 -15.25 -2.63 -18.87
CA ALA A 54 -14.76 -1.27 -18.75
C ALA A 54 -14.80 -0.75 -17.30
N SER A 55 -13.67 -0.24 -16.81
CA SER A 55 -13.58 0.35 -15.48
C SER A 55 -12.36 1.24 -15.32
N TRP A 56 -12.43 2.20 -14.41
CA TRP A 56 -11.38 3.19 -14.16
C TRP A 56 -11.36 3.57 -12.68
N HIS A 57 -10.29 4.23 -12.25
CA HIS A 57 -10.03 4.43 -10.83
C HIS A 57 -10.76 5.63 -10.28
N PHE A 58 -10.83 6.73 -11.04
CA PHE A 58 -11.43 7.98 -10.57
C PHE A 58 -12.32 8.63 -11.63
N THR A 59 -13.43 9.22 -11.20
CA THR A 59 -14.12 10.26 -11.97
C THR A 59 -14.05 11.59 -11.24
N VAL A 60 -13.77 12.65 -11.99
CA VAL A 60 -13.59 14.02 -11.47
C VAL A 60 -14.56 14.94 -12.20
N ASP A 61 -15.34 15.72 -11.45
CA ASP A 61 -16.14 16.82 -11.99
C ASP A 61 -15.73 18.16 -11.36
N ASP A 62 -16.54 19.20 -11.56
CA ASP A 62 -16.28 20.55 -11.08
C ASP A 62 -16.42 20.72 -9.55
N LYS A 63 -17.06 19.76 -8.87
CA LYS A 63 -17.43 19.84 -7.45
C LYS A 63 -16.79 18.74 -6.60
N GLU A 64 -16.63 17.54 -7.15
CA GLU A 64 -16.30 16.33 -6.39
C GLU A 64 -15.49 15.31 -7.20
N ILE A 65 -14.88 14.38 -6.47
CA ILE A 65 -14.06 13.28 -7.00
C ILE A 65 -14.55 11.98 -6.37
N TYR A 66 -14.82 10.97 -7.21
CA TYR A 66 -15.14 9.63 -6.74
C TYR A 66 -14.05 8.65 -7.18
N GLN A 67 -13.47 7.96 -6.20
CA GLN A 67 -12.66 6.77 -6.44
C GLN A 67 -13.54 5.52 -6.52
N HIS A 68 -13.33 4.70 -7.54
CA HIS A 68 -14.12 3.48 -7.82
C HIS A 68 -13.32 2.19 -7.62
N LEU A 69 -12.01 2.23 -7.89
CA LEU A 69 -11.10 1.10 -7.72
C LEU A 69 -9.93 1.49 -6.79
N PRO A 70 -9.41 0.55 -5.97
CA PRO A 70 -8.13 0.76 -5.29
C PRO A 70 -7.01 1.03 -6.30
N VAL A 71 -6.06 1.90 -5.95
CA VAL A 71 -4.94 2.29 -6.84
C VAL A 71 -3.92 1.16 -7.06
N ASN A 72 -4.02 0.08 -6.29
CA ASN A 72 -3.21 -1.13 -6.43
C ASN A 72 -3.97 -2.29 -7.11
N GLU A 73 -5.08 -2.01 -7.81
CA GLU A 73 -5.85 -3.00 -8.55
C GLU A 73 -6.00 -2.61 -10.03
N VAL A 74 -6.06 -3.61 -10.92
CA VAL A 74 -6.24 -3.41 -12.37
C VAL A 74 -7.63 -2.88 -12.70
N GLY A 75 -7.71 -1.94 -13.65
CA GLY A 75 -8.95 -1.46 -14.27
C GLY A 75 -8.94 -1.56 -15.80
N TRP A 76 -10.11 -1.70 -16.41
CA TRP A 76 -10.25 -1.85 -17.87
C TRP A 76 -10.53 -0.52 -18.57
N HIS A 77 -9.53 0.36 -18.71
CA HIS A 77 -9.73 1.69 -19.30
C HIS A 77 -8.82 2.02 -20.49
N ALA A 78 -7.64 1.44 -20.59
CA ALA A 78 -6.61 1.87 -21.55
C ALA A 78 -6.74 1.22 -22.94
N GLY A 79 -7.61 0.22 -23.10
CA GLY A 79 -7.80 -0.50 -24.35
C GLY A 79 -6.62 -1.39 -24.77
N ASN A 80 -5.61 -1.54 -23.92
CA ASN A 80 -4.52 -2.50 -24.09
C ASN A 80 -4.06 -3.04 -22.73
N LYS A 81 -3.29 -4.15 -22.73
CA LYS A 81 -2.85 -4.80 -21.51
C LYS A 81 -1.95 -3.91 -20.65
N THR A 82 -0.93 -3.29 -21.23
CA THR A 82 0.05 -2.50 -20.47
C THR A 82 -0.59 -1.33 -19.73
N GLY A 83 -1.42 -0.53 -20.40
CA GLY A 83 -2.10 0.60 -19.79
C GLY A 83 -3.08 0.18 -18.69
N ASN A 84 -3.78 -0.96 -18.85
CA ASN A 84 -4.68 -1.47 -17.81
C ASN A 84 -3.91 -1.97 -16.57
N TYR A 85 -2.74 -2.58 -16.76
CA TYR A 85 -1.95 -3.22 -15.69
C TYR A 85 -0.90 -2.31 -15.06
N GLU A 86 -0.64 -1.14 -15.61
CA GLU A 86 0.40 -0.24 -15.13
C GLU A 86 -0.07 1.20 -14.90
N SER A 87 -1.36 1.51 -15.03
CA SER A 87 -1.81 2.91 -14.93
C SER A 87 -3.13 3.14 -14.19
N ILE A 88 -3.21 4.31 -13.55
CA ILE A 88 -4.41 4.83 -12.89
C ILE A 88 -5.24 5.64 -13.90
N GLY A 89 -6.42 5.16 -14.27
CA GLY A 89 -7.38 5.90 -15.10
C GLY A 89 -8.16 6.98 -14.35
N ILE A 90 -8.06 8.23 -14.81
CA ILE A 90 -8.84 9.39 -14.34
C ILE A 90 -9.77 9.84 -15.46
N GLU A 91 -11.09 9.76 -15.23
CA GLU A 91 -12.13 10.23 -16.13
C GLU A 91 -12.59 11.65 -15.76
N ILE A 92 -12.40 12.62 -16.66
CA ILE A 92 -12.89 13.99 -16.47
C ILE A 92 -14.33 14.09 -16.99
N ALA A 93 -15.25 14.58 -16.15
CA ALA A 93 -16.64 14.80 -16.53
C ALA A 93 -16.77 15.95 -17.55
N VAL A 94 -17.55 15.73 -18.61
CA VAL A 94 -17.78 16.70 -19.70
C VAL A 94 -19.26 17.09 -19.85
N ASN A 95 -20.07 16.82 -18.82
CA ASN A 95 -21.50 17.09 -18.81
C ASN A 95 -21.81 18.59 -18.99
N GLN A 96 -22.81 18.91 -19.82
CA GLN A 96 -23.11 20.28 -20.24
C GLN A 96 -23.59 21.22 -19.11
N ASP A 97 -24.05 20.67 -17.99
CA ASP A 97 -24.42 21.41 -16.77
C ASP A 97 -23.30 21.49 -15.72
N GLY A 98 -22.12 20.96 -16.03
CA GLY A 98 -20.90 21.08 -15.23
C GLY A 98 -19.92 22.13 -15.78
N ASN A 99 -18.99 22.58 -14.95
CA ASN A 99 -17.89 23.44 -15.37
C ASN A 99 -16.66 22.62 -15.78
N TYR A 100 -16.51 22.36 -17.08
CA TYR A 100 -15.40 21.57 -17.62
C TYR A 100 -14.01 22.09 -17.22
N GLU A 101 -13.76 23.40 -17.29
CA GLU A 101 -12.45 23.95 -16.92
C GLU A 101 -12.13 23.71 -15.44
N LYS A 102 -13.15 23.76 -14.57
CA LYS A 102 -13.01 23.42 -13.16
C LYS A 102 -12.79 21.92 -12.95
N ALA A 103 -13.44 21.06 -13.73
CA ALA A 103 -13.21 19.61 -13.69
C ALA A 103 -11.77 19.26 -14.12
N VAL A 104 -11.26 19.89 -15.19
CA VAL A 104 -9.86 19.80 -15.62
C VAL A 104 -8.92 20.24 -14.51
N GLU A 105 -9.23 21.34 -13.84
CA GLU A 105 -8.42 21.86 -12.74
C GLU A 105 -8.38 20.91 -11.53
N ASN A 106 -9.53 20.33 -11.16
CA ASN A 106 -9.60 19.33 -10.10
C ASN A 106 -8.82 18.07 -10.49
N ALA A 107 -8.85 17.67 -11.78
CA ALA A 107 -8.09 16.53 -12.27
C ALA A 107 -6.58 16.75 -12.24
N ARG A 108 -6.08 17.98 -12.47
CA ARG A 108 -4.66 18.33 -12.28
C ARG A 108 -4.22 18.12 -10.83
N LYS A 109 -5.04 18.59 -9.88
CA LYS A 109 -4.77 18.42 -8.43
C LYS A 109 -4.74 16.95 -8.04
N LEU A 110 -5.70 16.16 -8.53
CA LEU A 110 -5.72 14.72 -8.30
C LEU A 110 -4.50 14.03 -8.90
N ALA A 111 -4.14 14.33 -10.14
CA ALA A 111 -2.96 13.77 -10.79
C ALA A 111 -1.69 14.12 -10.01
N ALA A 112 -1.51 15.38 -9.58
CA ALA A 112 -0.39 15.81 -8.75
C ALA A 112 -0.32 15.10 -7.40
N TYR A 113 -1.47 14.90 -6.74
CA TYR A 113 -1.56 14.13 -5.50
C TYR A 113 -1.12 12.67 -5.72
N LEU A 114 -1.65 12.01 -6.76
CA LEU A 114 -1.29 10.63 -7.09
C LEU A 114 0.17 10.48 -7.51
N MET A 115 0.74 11.47 -8.20
CA MET A 115 2.17 11.52 -8.52
C MET A 115 3.02 11.46 -7.25
N ASN A 116 2.66 12.23 -6.23
CA ASN A 116 3.37 12.25 -4.96
C ASN A 116 3.16 10.96 -4.15
N ASP A 117 1.91 10.50 -4.03
CA ASP A 117 1.55 9.32 -3.23
C ASP A 117 2.14 8.01 -3.80
N LEU A 118 2.23 7.92 -5.12
CA LEU A 118 2.67 6.72 -5.84
C LEU A 118 4.10 6.84 -6.40
N ASN A 119 4.79 7.96 -6.15
CA ASN A 119 6.11 8.28 -6.69
C ASN A 119 6.19 8.16 -8.23
N ILE A 120 5.21 8.75 -8.91
CA ILE A 120 5.10 8.76 -10.37
C ILE A 120 5.55 10.13 -10.89
N SER A 121 6.52 10.14 -11.81
CA SER A 121 7.03 11.38 -12.42
C SER A 121 6.08 11.95 -13.48
N LEU A 122 6.21 13.24 -13.78
CA LEU A 122 5.29 13.95 -14.69
C LEU A 122 5.27 13.35 -16.11
N ASP A 123 6.38 12.82 -16.61
CA ASP A 123 6.47 12.17 -17.93
C ASP A 123 5.64 10.87 -18.02
N LYS A 124 5.19 10.35 -16.87
CA LYS A 124 4.31 9.19 -16.76
C LYS A 124 2.83 9.56 -16.63
N VAL A 125 2.50 10.85 -16.68
CA VAL A 125 1.12 11.33 -16.87
C VAL A 125 0.83 11.37 -18.36
N GLN A 126 -0.02 10.46 -18.82
CA GLN A 126 -0.27 10.20 -20.24
C GLN A 126 -1.75 10.38 -20.60
N LYS A 127 -2.02 10.71 -21.87
CA LYS A 127 -3.36 10.65 -22.43
C LYS A 127 -3.74 9.19 -22.67
N HIS A 128 -5.02 8.86 -22.65
CA HIS A 128 -5.45 7.54 -23.16
C HIS A 128 -4.97 7.27 -24.60
N GLN A 129 -4.91 8.30 -25.45
CA GLN A 129 -4.36 8.22 -26.80
C GLN A 129 -2.97 7.57 -26.87
N PHE A 130 -2.12 7.75 -25.85
CA PHE A 130 -0.79 7.13 -25.79
C PHE A 130 -0.85 5.59 -25.85
N TRP A 131 -1.91 5.01 -25.28
CA TRP A 131 -2.06 3.56 -25.18
C TRP A 131 -2.72 2.94 -26.42
N SER A 132 -3.84 3.52 -26.87
CA SER A 132 -4.70 2.88 -27.88
C SER A 132 -4.77 3.64 -29.20
N GLY A 133 -4.17 4.83 -29.30
CA GLY A 133 -4.31 5.74 -30.43
C GLY A 133 -5.68 6.44 -30.51
N LYS A 134 -6.65 6.07 -29.67
CA LYS A 134 -7.98 6.71 -29.61
C LYS A 134 -7.85 8.19 -29.28
N ASN A 135 -8.68 9.03 -29.91
CA ASN A 135 -8.73 10.46 -29.60
C ASN A 135 -9.40 10.70 -28.24
N CYS A 136 -8.66 10.44 -27.16
CA CYS A 136 -9.08 10.64 -25.78
C CYS A 136 -7.87 11.08 -24.95
N PRO A 137 -7.97 12.12 -24.10
CA PRO A 137 -9.15 12.97 -23.82
C PRO A 137 -9.49 13.91 -24.99
N ALA A 138 -10.71 13.80 -25.54
CA ALA A 138 -11.07 14.37 -26.83
C ALA A 138 -11.19 15.91 -26.80
N PHE A 139 -11.90 16.46 -25.81
CA PHE A 139 -12.09 17.90 -25.62
C PHE A 139 -10.75 18.56 -25.34
N MET A 140 -9.95 17.99 -24.44
CA MET A 140 -8.62 18.50 -24.12
C MET A 140 -7.67 18.50 -25.34
N ILE A 141 -7.67 17.44 -26.14
CA ILE A 141 -6.89 17.38 -27.39
C ILE A 141 -7.38 18.45 -28.37
N GLN A 142 -8.69 18.53 -28.62
CA GLN A 142 -9.29 19.48 -29.57
C GLN A 142 -9.03 20.94 -29.17
N ARG A 143 -9.04 21.24 -27.88
CA ARG A 143 -8.75 22.59 -27.34
C ARG A 143 -7.25 22.90 -27.24
N GLY A 144 -6.37 21.96 -27.58
CA GLY A 144 -4.92 22.14 -27.43
C GLY A 144 -4.45 22.29 -25.97
N GLN A 145 -5.22 21.77 -25.01
CA GLN A 145 -5.03 22.02 -23.58
C GLN A 145 -4.07 21.03 -22.90
N TRP A 146 -3.57 20.00 -23.59
CA TRP A 146 -2.71 18.97 -22.98
C TRP A 146 -1.47 19.53 -22.30
N ASN A 147 -0.74 20.45 -22.95
CA ASN A 147 0.47 21.04 -22.36
C ASN A 147 0.13 21.92 -21.15
N ALA A 148 -0.99 22.64 -21.20
CA ALA A 148 -1.48 23.41 -20.06
C ALA A 148 -1.90 22.49 -18.90
N PHE A 149 -2.48 21.32 -19.21
CA PHE A 149 -2.78 20.29 -18.22
C PHE A 149 -1.53 19.80 -17.50
N LEU A 150 -0.49 19.40 -18.24
CA LEU A 150 0.78 18.94 -17.66
C LEU A 150 1.44 20.04 -16.83
N LYS A 151 1.51 21.28 -17.34
CA LYS A 151 2.10 22.41 -16.61
C LYS A 151 1.38 22.70 -15.29
N GLY A 152 0.04 22.73 -15.30
CA GLY A 152 -0.73 22.95 -14.08
C GLY A 152 -0.62 21.78 -13.10
N THR A 153 -0.54 20.54 -13.60
CA THR A 153 -0.27 19.36 -12.77
C THR A 153 1.11 19.46 -12.11
N GLU A 154 2.14 19.87 -12.86
CA GLU A 154 3.48 20.08 -12.32
C GLU A 154 3.52 21.17 -11.25
N THR A 155 2.79 22.28 -11.45
CA THR A 155 2.65 23.33 -10.44
C THR A 155 2.08 22.76 -9.15
N TYR A 156 0.95 22.04 -9.22
CA TYR A 156 0.37 21.42 -8.02
C TYR A 156 1.26 20.35 -7.41
N TYR A 157 1.99 19.60 -8.23
CA TYR A 157 2.95 18.61 -7.73
C TYR A 157 4.04 19.29 -6.92
N LYS A 158 4.61 20.39 -7.41
CA LYS A 158 5.63 21.19 -6.72
C LYS A 158 5.07 21.91 -5.48
N GLU A 159 3.84 22.43 -5.53
CA GLU A 159 3.19 23.06 -4.36
C GLU A 159 2.84 22.05 -3.26
N ASN A 160 2.47 20.82 -3.64
CA ASN A 160 2.16 19.73 -2.71
C ASN A 160 3.41 19.01 -2.20
N GLN A 161 4.57 19.20 -2.85
CA GLN A 161 5.86 18.94 -2.23
C GLN A 161 6.08 19.98 -1.13
N LYS A 162 5.54 19.71 0.07
CA LYS A 162 6.14 20.23 1.31
C LYS A 162 7.63 19.90 1.22
N ASP A 163 8.51 20.84 1.61
CA ASP A 163 9.96 20.63 1.64
C ASP A 163 10.22 19.18 2.05
N PRO A 164 10.96 18.39 1.25
CA PRO A 164 11.17 16.99 1.58
C PRO A 164 11.59 16.93 3.03
N VAL A 165 10.85 16.17 3.85
CA VAL A 165 11.21 15.95 5.24
C VAL A 165 12.56 15.24 5.18
N THR A 166 13.63 16.02 5.25
CA THR A 166 15.02 15.55 5.22
C THR A 166 15.33 15.00 6.60
N ASP A 167 14.77 13.82 6.85
CA ASP A 167 14.99 13.01 8.03
C ASP A 167 16.05 11.93 7.75
N ASP A 168 16.35 11.13 8.77
CA ASP A 168 17.29 10.01 8.67
C ASP A 168 16.77 8.82 7.86
N ILE A 169 15.58 8.93 7.26
CA ILE A 169 15.04 7.89 6.38
C ILE A 169 15.02 8.27 4.90
N THR A 170 15.23 9.54 4.58
CA THR A 170 15.19 10.04 3.19
C THR A 170 16.26 9.38 2.32
N GLY A 171 15.85 8.80 1.20
CA GLY A 171 16.69 8.09 0.24
C GLY A 171 17.02 6.64 0.61
N GLY A 172 16.63 6.17 1.80
CA GLY A 172 16.89 4.80 2.24
C GLY A 172 15.95 3.79 1.59
N TRP A 173 16.40 2.55 1.38
CA TRP A 173 15.56 1.46 0.83
C TRP A 173 14.32 1.16 1.69
N TYR A 174 14.35 1.55 2.96
CA TYR A 174 13.30 1.38 3.96
C TYR A 174 12.39 2.61 4.09
N GLU A 175 12.66 3.70 3.35
CA GLU A 175 11.94 4.97 3.49
C GLU A 175 10.43 4.80 3.34
N GLN A 176 10.02 4.20 2.22
CA GLN A 176 8.61 3.94 1.93
C GLN A 176 7.98 3.12 3.06
N ASP A 177 8.69 2.10 3.53
CA ASP A 177 8.16 1.21 4.55
C ASP A 177 7.90 1.94 5.88
N ILE A 178 8.89 2.71 6.34
CA ILE A 178 8.79 3.46 7.60
C ILE A 178 7.74 4.55 7.48
N ARG A 179 7.68 5.30 6.36
CA ARG A 179 6.68 6.37 6.16
C ARG A 179 5.26 5.82 6.17
N GLN A 180 5.01 4.68 5.53
CA GLN A 180 3.67 4.04 5.54
C GLN A 180 3.25 3.61 6.94
N LEU A 181 4.15 2.99 7.71
CA LEU A 181 3.85 2.59 9.08
C LEU A 181 3.68 3.80 10.02
N ALA A 182 4.43 4.88 9.79
CA ALA A 182 4.30 6.12 10.53
C ALA A 182 2.94 6.80 10.27
N ALA A 183 2.52 6.88 9.01
CA ALA A 183 1.21 7.41 8.63
C ALA A 183 0.04 6.62 9.26
N ARG A 184 0.22 5.31 9.45
CA ARG A 184 -0.73 4.43 10.14
C ARG A 184 -0.59 4.45 11.68
N GLY A 185 0.34 5.22 12.24
CA GLY A 185 0.60 5.29 13.68
C GLY A 185 1.26 4.04 14.28
N ILE A 186 1.71 3.09 13.46
CA ILE A 186 2.27 1.80 13.87
C ILE A 186 3.71 1.97 14.35
N MET A 187 4.56 2.53 13.49
CA MET A 187 5.97 2.81 13.79
C MET A 187 6.20 4.32 13.82
N GLN A 188 6.34 4.86 15.02
CA GLN A 188 6.63 6.28 15.22
C GLN A 188 8.15 6.49 15.37
N GLY A 189 8.61 7.69 15.00
CA GLY A 189 9.98 8.13 15.29
C GLY A 189 10.25 8.19 16.79
N GLU A 190 11.51 8.18 17.18
CA GLU A 190 11.92 8.16 18.60
C GLU A 190 12.16 9.58 19.16
N GLY A 191 11.70 10.60 18.45
CA GLY A 191 11.84 12.02 18.81
C GLY A 191 12.66 12.81 17.78
N ASN A 192 12.58 14.14 17.85
CA ASN A 192 13.35 15.07 17.01
C ASN A 192 13.24 14.84 15.49
N GLY A 193 12.13 14.24 15.03
CA GLY A 193 11.94 13.89 13.63
C GLY A 193 12.84 12.75 13.13
N LYS A 194 13.38 11.90 14.02
CA LYS A 194 14.26 10.78 13.68
C LYS A 194 13.59 9.43 13.90
N TYR A 195 13.85 8.49 13.00
CA TYR A 195 13.30 7.14 13.03
C TYR A 195 14.32 6.06 13.37
N PHE A 196 15.62 6.36 13.30
CA PHE A 196 16.75 5.48 13.59
C PHE A 196 16.64 4.12 12.89
N PRO A 197 16.62 4.09 11.54
CA PRO A 197 16.33 2.88 10.76
C PRO A 197 17.28 1.71 11.07
N GLU A 198 18.53 1.99 11.43
CA GLU A 198 19.55 0.99 11.73
C GLU A 198 19.56 0.53 13.19
N ARG A 199 18.76 1.15 14.08
CA ARG A 199 18.69 0.74 15.48
C ARG A 199 18.13 -0.67 15.59
N LEU A 200 18.77 -1.49 16.42
CA LEU A 200 18.31 -2.84 16.75
C LEU A 200 16.99 -2.80 17.52
N VAL A 201 16.05 -3.68 17.17
CA VAL A 201 14.71 -3.76 17.76
C VAL A 201 14.65 -4.89 18.79
N THR A 202 14.05 -4.64 19.95
CA THR A 202 13.84 -5.69 20.97
C THR A 202 12.62 -6.56 20.67
N ARG A 203 12.54 -7.74 21.29
CA ARG A 203 11.36 -8.63 21.19
C ARG A 203 10.07 -7.92 21.61
N ALA A 204 10.12 -7.10 22.67
CA ALA A 204 8.98 -6.31 23.14
C ALA A 204 8.53 -5.24 22.15
N GLU A 205 9.49 -4.52 21.55
CA GLU A 205 9.19 -3.50 20.55
C GLU A 205 8.54 -4.11 19.31
N PHE A 206 9.08 -5.23 18.81
CA PHE A 206 8.51 -5.92 17.65
C PHE A 206 7.08 -6.42 17.92
N ALA A 207 6.84 -7.01 19.10
CA ALA A 207 5.49 -7.43 19.53
C ALA A 207 4.51 -6.25 19.61
N THR A 208 4.98 -5.08 20.05
CA THR A 208 4.17 -3.85 20.12
C THR A 208 3.83 -3.31 18.73
N LEU A 209 4.77 -3.38 17.77
CA LEU A 209 4.51 -2.99 16.39
C LEU A 209 3.47 -3.90 15.74
N ILE A 210 3.55 -5.22 15.93
CA ILE A 210 2.52 -6.15 15.45
C ILE A 210 1.16 -5.85 16.09
N THR A 211 1.13 -5.60 17.39
CA THR A 211 -0.10 -5.26 18.12
C THR A 211 -0.81 -4.05 17.51
N ARG A 212 -0.05 -3.00 17.20
CA ARG A 212 -0.59 -1.80 16.54
C ARG A 212 -1.04 -2.10 15.11
N ALA A 213 -0.22 -2.85 14.36
CA ALA A 213 -0.51 -3.21 12.97
C ALA A 213 -1.83 -3.98 12.83
N LEU A 214 -2.10 -4.92 13.73
CA LEU A 214 -3.29 -5.77 13.70
C LEU A 214 -4.44 -5.26 14.60
N GLN A 215 -4.24 -4.14 15.30
CA GLN A 215 -5.20 -3.59 16.27
C GLN A 215 -5.69 -4.64 17.28
N LEU A 216 -4.77 -5.42 17.85
CA LEU A 216 -5.11 -6.59 18.66
C LEU A 216 -5.92 -6.22 19.92
N PRO A 217 -6.90 -7.05 20.30
CA PRO A 217 -7.71 -6.81 21.49
C PRO A 217 -6.86 -6.90 22.76
N SER A 218 -7.38 -6.32 23.85
CA SER A 218 -6.71 -6.34 25.16
C SER A 218 -6.43 -7.78 25.60
N GLY A 219 -5.28 -7.97 26.23
CA GLY A 219 -4.81 -9.27 26.67
C GLY A 219 -4.16 -9.22 28.04
N ASN A 220 -3.88 -10.39 28.61
CA ASN A 220 -3.15 -10.51 29.88
C ASN A 220 -2.22 -11.73 29.82
N ALA A 221 -0.92 -11.48 29.62
CA ALA A 221 0.09 -12.53 29.60
C ALA A 221 0.64 -12.79 31.01
N LYS A 222 1.04 -14.04 31.27
CA LYS A 222 1.60 -14.46 32.58
C LYS A 222 3.12 -14.62 32.55
N PHE A 223 3.82 -13.72 31.87
CA PHE A 223 5.29 -13.75 31.87
C PHE A 223 5.85 -13.14 33.15
N THR A 224 6.90 -13.75 33.71
CA THR A 224 7.50 -13.37 35.00
C THR A 224 8.45 -12.18 34.91
N ASP A 225 8.89 -11.82 33.70
CA ASP A 225 9.90 -10.82 33.42
C ASP A 225 9.35 -9.51 32.82
N LEU A 226 8.02 -9.33 32.77
CA LEU A 226 7.40 -8.11 32.23
C LEU A 226 7.72 -6.85 33.05
N GLU A 227 8.07 -6.99 34.32
CA GLU A 227 8.48 -5.85 35.12
C GLU A 227 9.83 -5.26 34.68
N GLN A 228 10.65 -6.04 33.96
CA GLN A 228 11.96 -5.61 33.47
C GLN A 228 11.89 -4.75 32.19
N VAL A 229 10.75 -4.73 31.50
CA VAL A 229 10.57 -3.94 30.28
C VAL A 229 9.94 -2.59 30.60
N HIS A 230 10.27 -1.59 29.77
CA HIS A 230 9.64 -0.27 29.83
C HIS A 230 8.10 -0.39 29.86
N PRO A 231 7.40 0.29 30.80
CA PRO A 231 5.96 0.11 31.00
C PRO A 231 5.10 0.27 29.74
N SER A 232 5.48 1.17 28.82
CA SER A 232 4.74 1.43 27.58
C SER A 232 4.70 0.25 26.60
N LEU A 233 5.57 -0.76 26.76
CA LEU A 233 5.62 -1.94 25.89
C LEU A 233 4.87 -3.14 26.48
N ARG A 234 4.50 -3.10 27.77
CA ARG A 234 3.85 -4.23 28.47
C ARG A 234 2.51 -4.59 27.85
N ASP A 235 1.70 -3.59 27.51
CA ASP A 235 0.40 -3.80 26.87
C ASP A 235 0.55 -4.49 25.50
N GLY A 236 1.54 -4.08 24.69
CA GLY A 236 1.84 -4.73 23.41
C GLY A 236 2.19 -6.21 23.54
N ILE A 237 3.01 -6.55 24.54
CA ILE A 237 3.35 -7.94 24.84
C ILE A 237 2.10 -8.72 25.26
N ASN A 238 1.30 -8.16 26.18
CA ASN A 238 0.10 -8.82 26.70
C ASN A 238 -0.93 -9.15 25.61
N ARG A 239 -1.17 -8.20 24.70
CA ARG A 239 -2.09 -8.36 23.56
C ARG A 239 -1.57 -9.41 22.58
N ALA A 240 -0.31 -9.29 22.16
CA ALA A 240 0.29 -10.23 21.23
C ALA A 240 0.35 -11.67 21.78
N ALA A 241 0.56 -11.84 23.08
CA ALA A 241 0.56 -13.16 23.72
C ALA A 241 -0.83 -13.77 23.76
N SER A 242 -1.84 -12.96 24.13
CA SER A 242 -3.24 -13.40 24.18
C SER A 242 -3.80 -13.73 22.80
N ALA A 243 -3.30 -13.06 21.76
CA ALA A 243 -3.57 -13.38 20.36
C ALA A 243 -2.84 -14.64 19.83
N GLY A 244 -1.96 -15.25 20.64
CA GLY A 244 -1.17 -16.43 20.26
C GLY A 244 0.02 -16.14 19.33
N ILE A 245 0.35 -14.86 19.11
CA ILE A 245 1.41 -14.43 18.20
C ILE A 245 2.79 -14.60 18.83
N ILE A 246 2.93 -14.21 20.09
CA ILE A 246 4.18 -14.42 20.83
C ILE A 246 4.09 -15.60 21.79
N ARG A 247 5.24 -16.24 22.01
CA ARG A 247 5.44 -17.28 23.02
C ARG A 247 6.74 -16.97 23.77
N GLY A 248 6.79 -17.38 25.04
CA GLY A 248 7.99 -17.26 25.86
C GLY A 248 9.12 -18.19 25.40
N ARG A 249 10.30 -18.00 25.97
CA ARG A 249 11.49 -18.84 25.73
C ARG A 249 11.56 -20.07 26.63
N GLY A 250 10.65 -20.21 27.60
CA GLY A 250 10.67 -21.24 28.64
C GLY A 250 10.44 -20.59 30.00
N ASP A 251 10.12 -21.38 31.03
CA ASP A 251 10.04 -20.94 32.44
C ASP A 251 9.22 -19.66 32.67
N ASN A 252 8.13 -19.50 31.92
CA ASN A 252 7.28 -18.30 31.90
C ASN A 252 8.04 -16.99 31.61
N THR A 253 9.16 -17.03 30.90
CA THR A 253 9.99 -15.86 30.54
C THR A 253 9.75 -15.47 29.08
N PHE A 254 9.50 -14.19 28.80
CA PHE A 254 9.36 -13.68 27.42
C PHE A 254 10.69 -13.20 26.82
N ASP A 255 11.59 -12.72 27.67
CA ASP A 255 12.83 -12.03 27.34
C ASP A 255 12.59 -10.76 26.49
N PRO A 256 11.94 -9.73 27.06
CA PRO A 256 11.43 -8.58 26.31
C PRO A 256 12.51 -7.65 25.78
N ASN A 257 13.61 -7.48 26.52
CA ASN A 257 14.65 -6.49 26.22
C ASN A 257 15.73 -7.01 25.28
N THR A 258 15.76 -8.32 25.02
CA THR A 258 16.70 -8.90 24.06
C THR A 258 16.35 -8.48 22.64
N THR A 259 17.38 -8.12 21.87
CA THR A 259 17.26 -7.86 20.42
C THR A 259 16.65 -9.06 19.71
N ILE A 260 15.60 -8.82 18.92
CA ILE A 260 14.94 -9.89 18.18
C ILE A 260 15.80 -10.32 16.98
N THR A 261 15.97 -11.62 16.81
CA THR A 261 16.63 -12.17 15.62
C THR A 261 15.67 -12.17 14.42
N ARG A 262 16.22 -12.26 13.20
CA ARG A 262 15.41 -12.29 11.97
C ARG A 262 14.45 -13.46 11.93
N GLU A 263 14.87 -14.64 12.38
CA GLU A 263 13.99 -15.81 12.41
C GLU A 263 12.89 -15.70 13.49
N GLU A 264 13.16 -15.09 14.65
CA GLU A 264 12.14 -14.83 15.66
C GLU A 264 11.09 -13.83 15.17
N ALA A 265 11.52 -12.78 14.46
CA ALA A 265 10.62 -11.83 13.82
C ALA A 265 9.69 -12.55 12.82
N VAL A 266 10.26 -13.42 11.99
CA VAL A 266 9.49 -14.22 11.02
C VAL A 266 8.49 -15.15 11.68
N ILE A 267 8.84 -15.79 12.79
CA ILE A 267 7.89 -16.63 13.55
C ILE A 267 6.69 -15.82 14.01
N MET A 268 6.92 -14.60 14.52
CA MET A 268 5.83 -13.72 14.93
C MET A 268 4.98 -13.31 13.73
N ILE A 269 5.59 -12.98 12.57
CA ILE A 269 4.86 -12.65 11.34
C ILE A 269 4.02 -13.84 10.83
N ASP A 270 4.57 -15.06 10.79
CA ASP A 270 3.82 -16.25 10.39
C ASP A 270 2.61 -16.50 11.29
N ARG A 271 2.76 -16.28 12.61
CA ARG A 271 1.65 -16.40 13.56
C ARG A 271 0.63 -15.28 13.42
N SER A 272 1.07 -14.07 13.09
CA SER A 272 0.19 -12.95 12.76
C SER A 272 -0.68 -13.25 11.55
N LEU A 273 -0.11 -13.83 10.48
CA LEU A 273 -0.88 -14.26 9.31
C LEU A 273 -1.92 -15.33 9.69
N LYS A 274 -1.52 -16.34 10.47
CA LYS A 274 -2.44 -17.37 10.97
C LYS A 274 -3.55 -16.80 11.84
N HIS A 275 -3.23 -15.81 12.69
CA HIS A 275 -4.21 -15.09 13.49
C HIS A 275 -5.24 -14.35 12.61
N ALA A 276 -4.79 -13.79 11.48
CA ALA A 276 -5.64 -13.19 10.46
C ALA A 276 -6.37 -14.22 9.54
N GLY A 277 -6.27 -15.52 9.82
CA GLY A 277 -6.90 -16.57 9.01
C GLY A 277 -6.17 -16.92 7.71
N ILE A 278 -4.94 -16.45 7.54
CA ILE A 278 -4.12 -16.65 6.34
C ILE A 278 -3.11 -17.77 6.57
N PHE A 279 -3.18 -18.81 5.74
CA PHE A 279 -2.33 -20.00 5.83
C PHE A 279 -1.53 -20.20 4.53
N ALA A 280 -0.21 -20.07 4.61
CA ALA A 280 0.68 -20.35 3.49
C ALA A 280 1.03 -21.84 3.39
N LYS A 281 1.27 -22.29 2.15
CA LYS A 281 2.00 -23.52 1.88
C LYS A 281 3.50 -23.30 2.10
N GLN A 282 4.21 -24.34 2.50
CA GLN A 282 5.67 -24.32 2.53
C GLN A 282 6.20 -24.36 1.10
N VAL A 283 7.23 -23.56 0.81
CA VAL A 283 7.95 -23.57 -0.47
C VAL A 283 9.43 -23.87 -0.23
N GLU A 284 10.18 -24.17 -1.29
CA GLU A 284 11.63 -24.29 -1.18
C GLU A 284 12.28 -22.92 -0.91
N LEU A 285 13.26 -22.90 -0.02
CA LEU A 285 14.04 -21.69 0.26
C LEU A 285 15.25 -21.64 -0.65
N PRO A 286 15.50 -20.51 -1.33
CA PRO A 286 16.70 -20.36 -2.15
C PRO A 286 17.96 -20.09 -1.32
N PHE A 287 17.82 -19.89 0.01
CA PHE A 287 18.89 -19.32 0.83
C PHE A 287 20.05 -20.30 1.03
N VAL A 288 21.28 -19.78 0.88
CA VAL A 288 22.50 -20.58 1.03
C VAL A 288 22.76 -21.00 2.49
N ASP A 289 22.24 -20.23 3.45
CA ASP A 289 22.34 -20.46 4.88
C ASP A 289 21.07 -21.10 5.49
N GLN A 290 20.20 -21.67 4.65
CA GLN A 290 18.92 -22.25 5.10
C GLN A 290 19.05 -23.36 6.16
N ASN A 291 20.21 -24.00 6.23
CA ASN A 291 20.50 -25.06 7.22
C ASN A 291 20.69 -24.50 8.64
N LEU A 292 20.91 -23.19 8.79
CA LEU A 292 21.05 -22.52 10.09
C LEU A 292 19.70 -22.06 10.67
N ILE A 293 18.61 -22.20 9.90
CA ILE A 293 17.27 -21.73 10.27
C ILE A 293 16.60 -22.78 11.16
N TYR A 294 16.29 -22.42 12.41
CA TYR A 294 15.51 -23.36 13.26
C TYR A 294 14.02 -23.32 12.90
N ALA A 295 13.49 -22.14 12.57
CA ALA A 295 12.09 -21.92 12.21
C ALA A 295 11.85 -22.16 10.71
N LYS A 296 12.38 -23.27 10.18
CA LYS A 296 12.46 -23.50 8.72
C LYS A 296 11.08 -23.44 8.06
N GLN A 297 10.07 -24.06 8.68
CA GLN A 297 8.72 -24.09 8.13
C GLN A 297 8.04 -22.71 8.11
N GLU A 298 8.25 -21.89 9.14
CA GLU A 298 7.77 -20.51 9.21
C GLU A 298 8.40 -19.69 8.09
N VAL A 299 9.73 -19.76 7.94
CA VAL A 299 10.46 -19.04 6.88
C VAL A 299 9.99 -19.47 5.50
N GLN A 300 9.77 -20.77 5.28
CA GLN A 300 9.20 -21.28 4.02
C GLN A 300 7.84 -20.67 3.72
N ARG A 301 6.93 -20.62 4.70
CA ARG A 301 5.59 -20.06 4.50
C ARG A 301 5.62 -18.57 4.19
N VAL A 302 6.35 -17.77 4.97
CA VAL A 302 6.39 -16.32 4.76
C VAL A 302 7.21 -15.92 3.53
N TYR A 303 8.19 -16.73 3.12
CA TYR A 303 8.91 -16.55 1.87
C TYR A 303 7.98 -16.74 0.67
N GLY A 304 7.07 -17.72 0.72
CA GLY A 304 6.05 -17.94 -0.32
C GLY A 304 5.11 -16.74 -0.54
N PHE A 305 4.95 -15.87 0.46
CA PHE A 305 4.21 -14.61 0.35
C PHE A 305 5.07 -13.40 -0.07
N GLY A 306 6.38 -13.58 -0.29
CA GLY A 306 7.28 -12.49 -0.62
C GLY A 306 7.60 -11.54 0.54
N ILE A 307 7.24 -11.91 1.78
CA ILE A 307 7.49 -11.10 2.98
C ILE A 307 8.99 -11.13 3.32
N VAL A 308 9.56 -12.33 3.33
CA VAL A 308 10.99 -12.56 3.56
C VAL A 308 11.75 -12.51 2.24
N LYS A 309 12.88 -11.82 2.26
CA LYS A 309 13.85 -11.73 1.16
C LYS A 309 15.26 -11.98 1.71
N GLY A 310 16.12 -12.54 0.87
CA GLY A 310 17.55 -12.70 1.17
C GLY A 310 18.32 -11.41 0.96
N ASN A 311 19.56 -11.37 1.44
CA ASN A 311 20.51 -10.31 1.10
C ASN A 311 21.12 -10.53 -0.30
N GLU A 312 22.05 -9.67 -0.70
CA GLU A 312 22.77 -9.76 -1.97
C GLU A 312 23.58 -11.06 -2.18
N PHE A 313 23.90 -11.76 -1.08
CA PHE A 313 24.57 -13.07 -1.07
C PHE A 313 23.58 -14.24 -1.02
N ASN A 314 22.28 -13.98 -1.22
CA ASN A 314 21.22 -14.96 -1.13
C ASN A 314 21.19 -15.69 0.24
N GLN A 315 21.49 -14.96 1.32
CA GLN A 315 21.40 -15.44 2.71
C GLN A 315 20.16 -14.87 3.39
N PHE A 316 19.54 -15.67 4.27
CA PHE A 316 18.48 -15.22 5.16
C PHE A 316 19.01 -14.57 6.44
N VAL A 317 20.16 -15.02 6.93
CA VAL A 317 20.83 -14.60 8.17
C VAL A 317 19.94 -14.81 9.41
N PRO A 318 19.54 -16.05 9.73
CA PRO A 318 18.50 -16.34 10.73
C PRO A 318 18.79 -15.78 12.12
N LYS A 319 20.05 -15.87 12.55
CA LYS A 319 20.53 -15.42 13.87
C LYS A 319 20.90 -13.93 13.92
N GLY A 320 20.86 -13.25 12.76
CA GLY A 320 21.20 -11.84 12.68
C GLY A 320 20.20 -10.99 13.46
N PRO A 321 20.65 -9.90 14.10
CA PRO A 321 19.75 -8.99 14.80
C PRO A 321 18.86 -8.23 13.80
N SER A 322 17.63 -7.93 14.20
CA SER A 322 16.71 -7.13 13.38
C SER A 322 16.82 -5.65 13.70
N GLN A 323 16.96 -4.82 12.68
CA GLN A 323 16.91 -3.36 12.77
C GLN A 323 15.48 -2.85 12.55
N ARG A 324 15.22 -1.58 12.90
CA ARG A 324 13.92 -0.92 12.69
C ARG A 324 13.48 -0.93 11.22
N ALA A 325 14.40 -0.70 10.29
CA ALA A 325 14.17 -0.81 8.85
C ALA A 325 13.66 -2.21 8.45
N HIS A 326 14.31 -3.26 8.94
CA HIS A 326 13.89 -4.64 8.69
C HIS A 326 12.52 -4.95 9.29
N ALA A 327 12.26 -4.47 10.51
CA ALA A 327 10.97 -4.62 11.16
C ALA A 327 9.85 -3.94 10.37
N ALA A 328 10.10 -2.72 9.87
CA ALA A 328 9.15 -1.99 9.04
C ALA A 328 8.78 -2.77 7.77
N ALA A 329 9.80 -3.24 7.05
CA ALA A 329 9.62 -4.01 5.82
C ALA A 329 8.84 -5.32 6.04
N PHE A 330 9.10 -6.06 7.13
CA PHE A 330 8.33 -7.27 7.44
C PHE A 330 6.86 -6.95 7.76
N ILE A 331 6.61 -5.90 8.54
CA ILE A 331 5.24 -5.56 8.97
C ILE A 331 4.43 -5.01 7.81
N ASN A 332 4.97 -4.15 6.95
CA ASN A 332 4.22 -3.68 5.77
C ASN A 332 3.90 -4.78 4.80
N ARG A 333 4.86 -5.67 4.49
CA ARG A 333 4.59 -6.79 3.58
C ARG A 333 3.56 -7.76 4.18
N MET A 334 3.60 -7.98 5.50
CA MET A 334 2.55 -8.72 6.20
C MET A 334 1.18 -8.03 6.05
N LEU A 335 1.10 -6.72 6.26
CA LEU A 335 -0.14 -5.95 6.08
C LEU A 335 -0.63 -6.01 4.63
N SER A 336 0.26 -5.90 3.63
CA SER A 336 -0.10 -6.05 2.22
C SER A 336 -0.70 -7.42 1.91
N VAL A 337 -0.24 -8.49 2.57
CA VAL A 337 -0.82 -9.83 2.42
C VAL A 337 -2.18 -9.95 3.13
N ILE A 338 -2.35 -9.31 4.27
CA ILE A 338 -3.61 -9.30 5.03
C ILE A 338 -4.70 -8.46 4.33
N GLU A 339 -4.31 -7.40 3.63
CA GLU A 339 -5.20 -6.41 3.02
C GLU A 339 -5.58 -6.73 1.56
N ALA A 340 -5.01 -7.78 0.95
CA ALA A 340 -5.22 -8.16 -0.45
C ALA A 340 -6.58 -8.83 -0.71
#